data_AF-A0A7K0CRC1-F1
#
_entry.id   AF-A0A7K0CRC1-F1
#
_cell.length_a   1.000
_cell.length_b   1.000
_cell.length_c   1.000
_cell.angle_alpha   90.00
_cell.angle_beta   90.00
_cell.angle_gamma   90.00
#
_symmetry.space_group_name_H-M   'P 1'
#
loop_
_entity.id
_entity.type
_entity.pdbx_description
1 polymer ?
#
loop_
_entity_poly.entity_id
_entity_poly.type
_entity_poly.pdbx_seq_one_letter_code
_entity_poly.pdbx_strand_id
1 'polypeptide(L)'
;MVRFTDVIRAGGDARKRGTDMRLRELAAGIAAGAVLAGGTVLGAAAPAQAYDPDPTVADYHPATTYCPCSGGDLADPFDGTYFAYDAGNSMAYKTELYKGDWFVGKVEFHPLGEELWVYDTRNDGDTIYVELGYYAGTVYHRLARISPNGTDAVVDKKIWNGQDIPEDAQVEVKVYDDDGYSDWITESTWARA
;
A
#
# COMPACT_ATOMS: atom_id res chain seq x y z
N MET A 1 -44.57 51.10 -60.18
CA MET A 1 -43.84 50.65 -58.99
C MET A 1 -44.87 50.00 -58.06
N VAL A 2 -45.06 48.70 -58.21
CA VAL A 2 -46.29 47.99 -57.81
C VAL A 2 -46.08 47.29 -56.48
N ARG A 3 -46.84 47.78 -55.48
CA ARG A 3 -47.63 47.12 -54.41
C ARG A 3 -47.13 45.78 -53.80
N PHE A 4 -47.36 45.62 -52.50
CA PHE A 4 -48.48 44.87 -51.89
C PHE A 4 -48.09 44.66 -50.39
N THR A 5 -48.80 45.22 -49.38
CA THR A 5 -49.93 44.58 -48.61
C THR A 5 -49.58 43.15 -48.16
N ASP A 6 -49.94 42.60 -47.00
CA ASP A 6 -50.71 42.92 -45.80
C ASP A 6 -50.72 41.57 -45.01
N VAL A 7 -51.08 41.57 -43.72
CA VAL A 7 -52.06 40.61 -43.14
C VAL A 7 -51.65 39.10 -43.07
N ILE A 8 -51.47 38.55 -41.86
CA ILE A 8 -52.46 37.75 -41.08
C ILE A 8 -51.77 37.10 -39.86
N ARG A 9 -52.40 37.31 -38.71
CA ARG A 9 -52.29 36.57 -37.45
C ARG A 9 -53.37 35.47 -37.44
N ALA A 10 -53.02 34.21 -37.17
CA ALA A 10 -53.90 33.14 -36.68
C ALA A 10 -53.00 31.92 -36.43
N GLY A 11 -53.13 31.08 -35.42
CA GLY A 11 -54.10 30.78 -34.38
C GLY A 11 -53.58 29.45 -33.78
N GLY A 12 -53.62 29.24 -32.47
CA GLY A 12 -54.76 28.52 -31.91
C GLY A 12 -54.35 27.11 -31.47
N ASP A 13 -54.30 26.94 -30.16
CA ASP A 13 -54.29 25.74 -29.32
C ASP A 13 -55.20 24.59 -29.81
N ALA A 14 -54.77 23.33 -29.70
CA ALA A 14 -55.65 22.19 -29.39
C ALA A 14 -54.89 20.86 -29.15
N ARG A 15 -54.70 20.58 -27.86
CA ARG A 15 -54.77 19.28 -27.17
C ARG A 15 -55.53 18.14 -27.92
N LYS A 16 -54.93 16.92 -27.97
CA LYS A 16 -55.48 15.60 -27.54
C LYS A 16 -55.08 14.39 -28.40
N ARG A 17 -54.80 13.27 -27.69
CA ARG A 17 -55.06 11.85 -28.03
C ARG A 17 -54.39 11.33 -29.31
N GLY A 18 -53.50 10.36 -29.30
CA GLY A 18 -53.53 9.11 -28.56
C GLY A 18 -53.45 7.97 -29.59
N THR A 19 -52.71 6.93 -29.24
CA THR A 19 -52.71 5.56 -29.82
C THR A 19 -52.00 5.30 -31.16
N ASP A 20 -51.42 4.10 -31.17
CA ASP A 20 -51.04 3.23 -32.29
C ASP A 20 -49.66 3.38 -32.92
N MET A 21 -48.75 2.63 -32.29
CA MET A 21 -47.56 2.02 -32.85
C MET A 21 -47.94 1.03 -33.97
N ARG A 22 -47.55 1.31 -35.22
CA ARG A 22 -47.31 0.28 -36.24
C ARG A 22 -46.15 0.66 -37.16
N LEU A 23 -45.15 -0.22 -37.13
CA LEU A 23 -43.98 -0.31 -38.00
C LEU A 23 -44.33 -0.24 -39.49
N ARG A 24 -43.47 0.43 -40.28
CA ARG A 24 -42.75 -0.14 -41.44
C ARG A 24 -41.81 0.91 -42.07
N GLU A 25 -40.51 0.57 -42.04
CA GLU A 25 -39.44 0.75 -43.07
C GLU A 25 -39.33 2.09 -43.82
N LEU A 26 -38.19 2.72 -44.09
CA LEU A 26 -36.75 2.41 -44.03
C LEU A 26 -36.06 3.75 -44.39
N ALA A 27 -35.02 4.19 -43.67
CA ALA A 27 -33.87 4.91 -44.25
C ALA A 27 -32.88 5.38 -43.16
N ALA A 28 -31.74 4.69 -43.14
CA ALA A 28 -30.40 5.17 -42.85
C ALA A 28 -30.23 6.50 -42.08
N GLY A 29 -29.71 6.36 -40.86
CA GLY A 29 -29.02 7.42 -40.14
C GLY A 29 -28.01 6.81 -39.18
N ILE A 30 -26.80 6.53 -39.67
CA ILE A 30 -25.67 6.16 -38.83
C ILE A 30 -25.35 7.38 -37.96
N ALA A 31 -25.71 7.30 -36.68
CA ALA A 31 -25.14 8.14 -35.64
C ALA A 31 -24.63 7.21 -34.55
N ALA A 32 -23.31 7.03 -34.54
CA ALA A 32 -22.56 6.32 -33.52
C ALA A 32 -22.78 7.00 -32.16
N GLY A 33 -23.66 6.43 -31.34
CA GLY A 33 -23.71 6.69 -29.92
C GLY A 33 -22.98 5.57 -29.20
N ALA A 34 -21.64 5.62 -29.15
CA ALA A 34 -20.91 4.83 -28.17
C ALA A 34 -21.24 5.42 -26.80
N VAL A 35 -22.26 4.85 -26.13
CA VAL A 35 -22.39 5.01 -24.69
C VAL A 35 -21.21 4.26 -24.10
N LEU A 36 -20.11 4.99 -23.85
CA LEU A 36 -19.13 4.56 -22.87
C LEU A 36 -19.88 4.55 -21.54
N ALA A 37 -20.46 3.41 -21.20
CA ALA A 37 -20.71 3.06 -19.83
C ALA A 37 -19.34 3.03 -19.16
N GLY A 38 -18.91 4.18 -18.66
CA GLY A 38 -17.77 4.31 -17.76
C GLY A 38 -18.16 3.60 -16.47
N GLY A 39 -18.11 2.28 -16.48
CA GLY A 39 -18.09 1.49 -15.29
C GLY A 39 -16.78 1.79 -14.59
N THR A 40 -16.82 2.72 -13.63
CA THR A 40 -15.82 2.70 -12.57
C THR A 40 -16.02 1.37 -11.87
N VAL A 41 -15.22 0.37 -12.24
CA VAL A 41 -14.95 -0.74 -11.33
C VAL A 41 -14.21 -0.08 -10.18
N LEU A 42 -14.96 0.39 -9.19
CA LEU A 42 -14.44 0.55 -7.87
C LEU A 42 -14.05 -0.87 -7.48
N GLY A 43 -12.78 -1.20 -7.69
CA GLY A 43 -12.19 -2.37 -7.08
C GLY A 43 -12.45 -2.21 -5.60
N ALA A 44 -13.40 -2.96 -5.07
CA ALA A 44 -13.43 -3.17 -3.64
C ALA A 44 -12.07 -3.79 -3.33
N ALA A 45 -11.19 -3.04 -2.66
CA ALA A 45 -10.04 -3.65 -2.01
C ALA A 45 -10.62 -4.83 -1.23
N ALA A 46 -10.14 -6.04 -1.53
CA ALA A 46 -10.46 -7.16 -0.68
C ALA A 46 -10.07 -6.74 0.74
N PRO A 47 -10.85 -7.10 1.78
CA PRO A 47 -10.35 -6.93 3.13
C PRO A 47 -8.96 -7.59 3.18
N ALA A 48 -7.95 -6.88 3.70
CA ALA A 48 -6.62 -7.46 3.94
C ALA A 48 -6.84 -8.83 4.60
N GLN A 49 -6.43 -9.87 3.89
CA GLN A 49 -6.70 -11.25 4.27
C GLN A 49 -5.39 -11.80 4.80
N ALA A 50 -5.25 -11.83 6.12
CA ALA A 50 -4.13 -12.49 6.79
C ALA A 50 -3.71 -13.78 6.05
N TYR A 51 -2.44 -13.87 5.70
CA TYR A 51 -1.80 -15.03 5.13
C TYR A 51 -2.05 -16.30 5.97
N ASP A 52 -2.93 -17.19 5.49
CA ASP A 52 -3.07 -18.54 6.05
C ASP A 52 -2.47 -19.61 5.11
N PRO A 53 -1.46 -20.41 5.52
CA PRO A 53 -0.72 -20.32 6.79
C PRO A 53 0.26 -19.15 6.82
N ASP A 54 0.70 -18.70 7.98
CA ASP A 54 1.62 -17.55 8.11
C ASP A 54 2.84 -17.67 7.18
N PRO A 55 3.39 -16.53 6.71
CA PRO A 55 4.62 -16.53 5.93
C PRO A 55 5.76 -17.15 6.74
N THR A 56 6.64 -17.88 6.06
CA THR A 56 7.91 -18.30 6.65
C THR A 56 8.84 -17.11 6.83
N VAL A 57 9.62 -17.12 7.90
CA VAL A 57 10.44 -15.98 8.33
C VAL A 57 11.92 -16.31 8.23
N ALA A 58 12.72 -15.35 7.74
CA ALA A 58 14.17 -15.35 7.85
C ALA A 58 14.66 -14.05 8.50
N ASP A 59 15.23 -14.16 9.71
CA ASP A 59 15.69 -13.04 10.52
C ASP A 59 17.23 -12.90 10.48
N TYR A 60 17.69 -11.65 10.42
CA TYR A 60 19.10 -11.29 10.34
C TYR A 60 19.42 -10.11 11.26
N HIS A 61 20.56 -10.22 11.95
CA HIS A 61 21.14 -9.14 12.74
C HIS A 61 22.58 -8.89 12.31
N PRO A 62 22.83 -8.07 11.27
CA PRO A 62 24.19 -7.75 10.88
C PRO A 62 24.78 -6.64 11.76
N ALA A 63 26.03 -6.81 12.17
CA ALA A 63 26.80 -5.77 12.84
C ALA A 63 27.20 -4.69 11.81
N THR A 64 26.83 -3.44 12.05
CA THR A 64 27.09 -2.33 11.11
C THR A 64 28.52 -1.78 11.20
N THR A 65 29.29 -2.18 12.21
CA THR A 65 30.67 -1.71 12.45
C THR A 65 31.73 -2.33 11.55
N TYR A 66 31.39 -3.32 10.74
CA TYR A 66 32.34 -3.96 9.81
C TYR A 66 31.91 -3.89 8.34
N CYS A 67 30.87 -3.13 8.05
CA CYS A 67 30.27 -3.06 6.71
C CYS A 67 29.94 -1.62 6.35
N PRO A 68 30.19 -1.15 5.12
CA PRO A 68 29.08 -0.71 4.30
C PRO A 68 28.39 -1.98 3.80
N CYS A 69 27.17 -2.29 4.26
CA CYS A 69 26.42 -3.49 3.84
C CYS A 69 25.95 -3.41 2.37
N SER A 70 26.66 -2.68 1.52
CA SER A 70 26.29 -2.29 0.16
C SER A 70 26.45 -3.41 -0.87
N GLY A 71 26.40 -4.68 -0.46
CA GLY A 71 26.52 -5.85 -1.35
C GLY A 71 26.40 -7.20 -0.61
N GLY A 72 25.99 -8.23 -1.34
CA GLY A 72 25.72 -9.58 -0.81
C GLY A 72 24.27 -9.73 -0.31
N ASP A 73 24.03 -10.66 0.62
CA ASP A 73 22.70 -11.00 1.15
C ASP A 73 22.02 -9.87 1.98
N LEU A 74 22.75 -8.78 2.21
CA LEU A 74 22.31 -7.60 2.98
C LEU A 74 21.94 -6.39 2.11
N ALA A 75 22.18 -6.45 0.80
CA ALA A 75 21.59 -5.48 -0.13
C ALA A 75 20.14 -5.86 -0.39
N ASP A 76 19.23 -4.89 -0.33
CA ASP A 76 17.83 -5.13 -0.66
C ASP A 76 17.70 -5.45 -2.17
N PRO A 77 17.21 -6.66 -2.55
CA PRO A 77 17.03 -7.01 -3.95
C PRO A 77 15.96 -6.20 -4.69
N PHE A 78 15.11 -5.44 -3.98
CA PHE A 78 14.00 -4.68 -4.55
C PHE A 78 14.33 -3.21 -4.79
N ASP A 79 15.13 -2.59 -3.93
CA ASP A 79 15.45 -1.16 -4.06
C ASP A 79 16.93 -0.79 -3.89
N GLY A 80 17.81 -1.78 -3.72
CA GLY A 80 19.25 -1.59 -3.64
C GLY A 80 19.72 -0.86 -2.38
N THR A 81 18.85 -0.72 -1.37
CA THR A 81 19.20 -0.17 -0.07
C THR A 81 20.13 -1.10 0.69
N TYR A 82 20.86 -0.53 1.65
CA TYR A 82 21.82 -1.25 2.48
C TYR A 82 21.99 -0.58 3.83
N PHE A 83 22.35 -1.35 4.85
CA PHE A 83 22.68 -0.81 6.16
C PHE A 83 23.97 0.01 6.10
N ALA A 84 23.86 1.28 6.50
CA ALA A 84 25.01 2.17 6.62
C ALA A 84 25.96 1.70 7.73
N TYR A 85 27.23 2.03 7.56
CA TYR A 85 28.22 1.84 8.62
C TYR A 85 27.85 2.63 9.87
N ASP A 86 27.90 1.99 11.03
CA ASP A 86 27.77 2.64 12.34
C ASP A 86 28.94 2.25 13.24
N ALA A 87 29.61 3.25 13.82
CA ALA A 87 30.79 3.07 14.66
C ALA A 87 30.46 2.57 16.07
N GLY A 88 29.18 2.59 16.47
CA GLY A 88 28.72 2.24 17.82
C GLY A 88 28.86 0.77 18.22
N ASN A 89 29.18 -0.15 17.31
CA ASN A 89 28.92 -1.60 17.46
C ASN A 89 27.44 -1.97 17.40
N SER A 90 26.62 -1.11 16.80
CA SER A 90 25.17 -1.31 16.69
C SER A 90 24.83 -2.46 15.75
N MET A 91 23.73 -3.14 16.05
CA MET A 91 23.19 -4.21 15.22
C MET A 91 22.01 -3.64 14.42
N ALA A 92 22.04 -3.81 13.11
CA ALA A 92 20.83 -3.62 12.32
C ALA A 92 19.93 -4.85 12.44
N TYR A 93 18.70 -4.73 11.95
CA TYR A 93 17.77 -5.85 11.86
C TYR A 93 17.18 -5.91 10.46
N LYS A 94 17.01 -7.12 9.94
CA LYS A 94 16.25 -7.42 8.73
C LYS A 94 15.44 -8.68 8.99
N THR A 95 14.17 -8.65 8.61
CA THR A 95 13.35 -9.86 8.51
C THR A 95 12.72 -9.95 7.14
N GLU A 96 12.72 -11.16 6.61
CA GLU A 96 12.20 -11.49 5.30
C GLU A 96 11.04 -12.47 5.45
N LEU A 97 9.91 -12.16 4.81
CA LEU A 97 8.69 -12.96 4.86
C LEU A 97 8.44 -13.62 3.50
N TYR A 98 8.26 -14.94 3.51
CA TYR A 98 8.03 -15.74 2.31
C TYR A 98 6.76 -16.58 2.40
N LYS A 99 5.92 -16.51 1.37
CA LYS A 99 4.76 -17.37 1.18
C LYS A 99 5.04 -18.35 0.05
N GLY A 100 5.50 -19.55 0.40
CA GLY A 100 6.07 -20.47 -0.58
C GLY A 100 7.33 -19.87 -1.19
N ASP A 101 7.41 -19.80 -2.52
CA ASP A 101 8.54 -19.17 -3.23
C ASP A 101 8.39 -17.65 -3.39
N TRP A 102 7.29 -17.06 -2.92
CA TRP A 102 7.05 -15.63 -3.02
C TRP A 102 7.62 -14.88 -1.84
N PHE A 103 8.46 -13.87 -2.12
CA PHE A 103 8.82 -12.88 -1.13
C PHE A 103 7.70 -11.85 -1.01
N VAL A 104 7.06 -11.81 0.15
CA VAL A 104 5.81 -11.05 0.36
C VAL A 104 5.99 -9.81 1.24
N GLY A 105 7.00 -9.79 2.10
CA GLY A 105 7.25 -8.64 2.95
C GLY A 105 8.65 -8.60 3.51
N LYS A 106 9.03 -7.43 4.00
CA LYS A 106 10.31 -7.19 4.66
C LYS A 106 10.18 -6.13 5.73
N VAL A 107 10.92 -6.28 6.82
CA VAL A 107 11.14 -5.22 7.81
C VAL A 107 12.62 -5.02 8.01
N GLU A 108 13.06 -3.76 8.08
CA GLU A 108 14.43 -3.41 8.40
C GLU A 108 14.47 -2.34 9.48
N PHE A 109 15.38 -2.48 10.44
CA PHE A 109 15.75 -1.41 11.36
C PHE A 109 17.19 -0.99 11.08
N HIS A 110 17.35 0.27 10.69
CA HIS A 110 18.63 0.90 10.43
C HIS A 110 19.04 1.68 11.69
N PRO A 111 20.11 1.28 12.40
CA PRO A 111 20.49 1.90 13.66
C PRO A 111 20.95 3.35 13.45
N LEU A 112 21.70 3.60 12.38
CA LEU A 112 22.07 4.96 12.00
C LEU A 112 20.82 5.72 11.53
N GLY A 113 20.45 6.75 12.28
CA GLY A 113 19.27 7.56 12.00
C GLY A 113 17.97 7.01 12.61
N GLU A 114 18.04 5.82 13.22
CA GLU A 114 16.90 5.12 13.82
C GLU A 114 15.73 5.10 12.84
N GLU A 115 15.86 4.29 11.80
CA GLU A 115 14.88 4.20 10.74
C GLU A 115 14.28 2.80 10.69
N LEU A 116 12.97 2.70 10.82
CA LEU A 116 12.21 1.49 10.61
C LEU A 116 11.59 1.53 9.21
N TRP A 117 11.95 0.56 8.39
CA TRP A 117 11.47 0.43 7.02
C TRP A 117 10.60 -0.83 6.94
N VAL A 118 9.37 -0.67 6.48
CA VAL A 118 8.40 -1.77 6.34
C VAL A 118 7.94 -1.82 4.91
N TYR A 119 8.04 -2.99 4.31
CA TYR A 119 7.79 -3.23 2.90
C TYR A 119 6.72 -4.30 2.73
N ASP A 120 5.78 -4.01 1.85
CA ASP A 120 4.96 -4.99 1.16
C ASP A 120 5.56 -5.16 -0.24
N THR A 121 6.25 -6.27 -0.42
CA THR A 121 7.03 -6.54 -1.64
C THR A 121 6.22 -7.22 -2.72
N ARG A 122 5.01 -7.67 -2.38
CA ARG A 122 4.08 -8.30 -3.33
C ARG A 122 2.98 -7.35 -3.78
N ASN A 123 2.47 -6.53 -2.86
CA ASN A 123 1.40 -5.57 -3.03
C ASN A 123 0.19 -6.13 -3.78
N ASP A 124 -0.32 -7.27 -3.30
CA ASP A 124 -1.45 -7.99 -3.88
C ASP A 124 -2.77 -7.78 -3.14
N GLY A 125 -2.84 -6.75 -2.29
CA GLY A 125 -4.02 -6.39 -1.51
C GLY A 125 -4.04 -6.94 -0.09
N ASP A 126 -2.94 -7.56 0.35
CA ASP A 126 -2.68 -7.97 1.72
C ASP A 126 -1.28 -7.49 2.16
N THR A 127 -1.09 -7.20 3.45
CA THR A 127 0.16 -6.59 3.95
C THR A 127 0.43 -6.96 5.39
N ILE A 128 1.70 -6.81 5.80
CA ILE A 128 2.13 -6.92 7.19
C ILE A 128 1.94 -5.62 7.99
N TYR A 129 1.88 -5.77 9.31
CA TYR A 129 1.81 -4.71 10.31
C TYR A 129 2.91 -4.89 11.35
N VAL A 130 3.55 -3.80 11.76
CA VAL A 130 4.78 -3.84 12.56
C VAL A 130 4.65 -2.96 13.79
N GLU A 131 4.89 -3.53 14.97
CA GLU A 131 5.09 -2.79 16.21
C GLU A 131 6.58 -2.67 16.50
N LEU A 132 7.04 -1.44 16.76
CA LEU A 132 8.39 -1.15 17.23
C LEU A 132 8.30 -0.59 18.65
N GLY A 133 9.20 -1.08 19.50
CA GLY A 133 9.39 -0.58 20.83
C GLY A 133 10.80 -0.86 21.34
N TYR A 134 11.03 -0.52 22.60
CA TYR A 134 12.27 -0.85 23.28
C TYR A 134 12.05 -1.10 24.76
N TYR A 135 12.99 -1.80 25.38
CA TYR A 135 13.09 -1.95 26.83
C TYR A 135 14.20 -1.05 27.38
N ALA A 136 13.85 -0.20 28.35
CA ALA A 136 14.80 0.46 29.23
C ALA A 136 14.79 -0.27 30.58
N GLY A 137 15.74 -1.20 30.76
CA GLY A 137 15.70 -2.15 31.87
C GLY A 137 14.51 -3.11 31.72
N THR A 138 13.56 -3.08 32.65
CA THR A 138 12.37 -3.96 32.61
C THR A 138 11.11 -3.25 32.10
N VAL A 139 11.21 -1.98 31.70
CA VAL A 139 10.07 -1.18 31.26
C VAL A 139 10.03 -1.17 29.74
N TYR A 140 8.90 -1.61 29.17
CA TYR A 140 8.65 -1.55 27.74
C TYR A 140 8.08 -0.20 27.34
N HIS A 141 8.62 0.37 26.26
CA HIS A 141 8.20 1.59 25.63
C HIS A 141 7.81 1.30 24.19
N ARG A 142 6.51 1.36 23.89
CA ARG A 142 6.03 1.28 22.50
C ARG A 142 6.30 2.60 21.80
N LEU A 143 6.92 2.51 20.63
CA LEU A 143 7.28 3.66 19.79
C LEU A 143 6.27 3.85 18.67
N ALA A 144 5.99 2.79 17.90
CA ALA A 144 5.08 2.89 16.79
C ALA A 144 4.39 1.57 16.43
N ARG A 145 3.34 1.74 15.65
CA ARG A 145 2.60 0.71 14.93
C ARG A 145 2.45 1.19 13.50
N ILE A 146 3.10 0.51 12.55
CA ILE A 146 3.18 0.95 11.16
C ILE A 146 2.94 -0.21 10.19
N SER A 147 2.40 0.13 9.03
CA SER A 147 2.30 -0.73 7.86
C SER A 147 2.75 0.08 6.64
N PRO A 148 2.99 -0.57 5.49
CA PRO A 148 3.17 0.09 4.19
C PRO A 148 2.03 1.07 3.87
N ASN A 149 2.26 1.96 2.91
CA ASN A 149 1.38 3.11 2.63
C ASN A 149 0.04 2.74 1.93
N GLY A 150 -0.09 1.52 1.42
CA GLY A 150 -1.21 1.07 0.60
C GLY A 150 -1.25 1.74 -0.78
N THR A 151 -0.11 1.87 -1.46
CA THR A 151 -0.03 2.47 -2.81
C THR A 151 -0.11 1.43 -3.92
N ASP A 152 -0.30 1.83 -5.17
CA ASP A 152 -0.30 0.91 -6.34
C ASP A 152 1.13 0.61 -6.87
N ALA A 153 2.18 0.86 -6.07
CA ALA A 153 3.56 0.61 -6.48
C ALA A 153 3.87 -0.90 -6.56
N VAL A 154 4.89 -1.31 -7.35
CA VAL A 154 5.26 -2.74 -7.41
C VAL A 154 5.73 -3.26 -6.04
N VAL A 155 6.46 -2.41 -5.30
CA VAL A 155 6.80 -2.60 -3.90
C VAL A 155 6.27 -1.39 -3.17
N ASP A 156 5.39 -1.61 -2.20
CA ASP A 156 4.91 -0.56 -1.34
C ASP A 156 5.71 -0.54 -0.05
N LYS A 157 6.02 0.65 0.47
CA LYS A 157 6.84 0.77 1.68
C LYS A 157 6.54 2.01 2.47
N LYS A 158 6.85 1.93 3.76
CA LYS A 158 6.85 3.06 4.68
C LYS A 158 8.14 3.09 5.49
N ILE A 159 8.69 4.29 5.61
CA ILE A 159 9.88 4.57 6.40
C ILE A 159 9.46 5.45 7.57
N TRP A 160 9.84 5.05 8.79
CA TRP A 160 9.59 5.80 10.02
C TRP A 160 10.91 6.09 10.71
N ASN A 161 11.18 7.36 11.03
CA ASN A 161 12.51 7.84 11.44
C ASN A 161 12.49 8.52 12.80
N GLY A 162 13.66 8.62 13.44
CA GLY A 162 13.92 9.48 14.61
C GLY A 162 13.20 9.02 15.87
N GLN A 163 13.47 7.79 16.30
CA GLN A 163 12.78 7.17 17.44
C GLN A 163 13.28 7.60 18.82
N ASP A 164 14.40 8.31 18.89
CA ASP A 164 15.08 8.74 20.13
C ASP A 164 15.26 7.57 21.12
N ILE A 165 15.70 6.41 20.62
CA ILE A 165 15.88 5.21 21.44
C ILE A 165 17.10 5.41 22.35
N PRO A 166 17.01 5.14 23.67
CA PRO A 166 18.16 5.24 24.54
C PRO A 166 19.30 4.30 24.14
N GLU A 167 20.55 4.72 24.39
CA GLU A 167 21.71 3.82 24.34
C GLU A 167 21.51 2.64 25.30
N ASP A 168 22.06 1.48 24.94
CA ASP A 168 21.95 0.21 25.67
C ASP A 168 20.53 -0.36 25.84
N ALA A 169 19.50 0.27 25.24
CA ALA A 169 18.14 -0.27 25.25
C ALA A 169 18.06 -1.56 24.42
N GLN A 170 17.12 -2.45 24.79
CA GLN A 170 16.79 -3.58 23.91
C GLN A 170 15.69 -3.16 22.96
N VAL A 171 15.99 -3.05 21.67
CA VAL A 171 15.00 -2.79 20.63
C VAL A 171 14.21 -4.06 20.39
N GLU A 172 12.90 -3.92 20.21
CA GLU A 172 11.97 -5.00 19.91
C GLU A 172 11.15 -4.64 18.67
N VAL A 173 11.09 -5.56 17.71
CA VAL A 173 10.19 -5.51 16.57
C VAL A 173 9.27 -6.71 16.59
N LYS A 174 7.97 -6.47 16.43
CA LYS A 174 6.93 -7.48 16.28
C LYS A 174 6.24 -7.32 14.94
N VAL A 175 6.06 -8.42 14.21
CA VAL A 175 5.40 -8.45 12.91
C VAL A 175 4.10 -9.23 13.03
N TYR A 176 3.05 -8.67 12.45
CA TYR A 176 1.69 -9.16 12.48
C TYR A 176 1.09 -9.20 11.09
N ASP A 177 0.05 -10.02 10.95
CA ASP A 177 -0.67 -10.24 9.69
C ASP A 177 -1.99 -9.47 9.61
N ASP A 178 -2.40 -8.83 10.72
CA ASP A 178 -3.66 -8.09 10.81
C ASP A 178 -3.47 -6.66 11.35
N ASP A 179 -4.38 -5.77 10.94
CA ASP A 179 -4.40 -4.38 11.39
C ASP A 179 -4.74 -4.22 12.88
N GLY A 180 -5.25 -5.29 13.50
CA GLY A 180 -5.50 -5.41 14.93
C GLY A 180 -4.25 -5.70 15.77
N TYR A 181 -3.13 -6.08 15.14
CA TYR A 181 -1.90 -6.52 15.83
C TYR A 181 -2.17 -7.68 16.79
N SER A 182 -2.97 -8.65 16.33
CA SER A 182 -3.45 -9.80 17.09
C SER A 182 -3.02 -11.14 16.50
N ASP A 183 -2.79 -11.18 15.19
CA ASP A 183 -2.27 -12.31 14.44
C ASP A 183 -0.75 -12.16 14.30
N TRP A 184 -0.01 -12.85 15.16
CA TRP A 184 1.43 -12.69 15.32
C TRP A 184 2.19 -13.60 14.36
N ILE A 185 3.16 -13.04 13.64
CA ILE A 185 4.04 -13.78 12.72
C ILE A 185 5.40 -14.04 13.37
N THR A 186 6.07 -12.97 13.84
CA THR A 186 7.40 -13.06 14.46
C THR A 186 7.67 -11.92 15.43
N GLU A 187 8.65 -12.12 16.31
CA GLU A 187 9.16 -11.16 17.28
C GLU A 187 10.69 -11.29 17.32
N SER A 188 11.39 -10.15 17.30
CA SER A 188 12.82 -10.11 17.53
C SER A 188 13.19 -8.99 18.49
N THR A 189 14.11 -9.29 19.41
CA THR A 189 14.63 -8.37 20.40
C THR A 189 16.15 -8.42 20.44
N TRP A 190 16.81 -7.28 20.36
CA TRP A 190 18.27 -7.18 20.36
C TRP A 190 18.76 -5.92 21.09
N ALA A 191 20.01 -5.95 21.54
CA ALA A 191 20.62 -4.78 22.18
C ALA A 191 20.98 -3.73 21.12
N ARG A 192 20.56 -2.49 21.36
CA ARG A 192 21.14 -1.30 20.74
C ARG A 192 22.48 -1.04 21.44
N ALA A 193 23.50 -0.73 20.64
CA ALA A 193 24.85 -0.40 21.11
C ALA A 193 25.22 0.99 20.63
#